data_AF-A0A2C9JN79-F1
#
_entry.id   AF-A0A2C9JN79-F1
#
_cell.length_a   1.000
_cell.length_b   1.000
_cell.length_c   1.000
_cell.angle_alpha   90.00
_cell.angle_beta   90.00
_cell.angle_gamma   90.00
#
_symmetry.space_group_name_H-M   'P 1'
#
loop_
_entity.id
_entity.type
_entity.pdbx_description
1 polymer ?
#
loop_
_entity_poly.entity_id
_entity_poly.type
_entity_poly.pdbx_seq_one_letter_code
_entity_poly.pdbx_strand_id
1 'polypeptide(L)'
;MMSPMSAEATVIRGYIDWIISIPWNNNTTKKNSLKIAKEILDAHHYGMQDVKERILEYLSVQQRVKKQKCSVICLVGPPGVGKTSLAQSISMATGRKFTKMSLGGVRDEAEVRGHRKTYTGSLPGKIIQCMKKAGTSNPVFLLDEIDKMSFDFRGDPASALLEVLDFEHNYAFIDNYLEIEYDISNVMFIATANTLSGIPMPLASVAMTGEITLSGRVLAIGGLKEKLLGAIRGNIKTVLIPKENQVSLSEISSEITEKLNIILVDQMTDVIEFLFGEKIDNKEIIVDSKNTISEYAMA
;
A
#
# COMPACT_ATOMS: atom_id res chain seq x y z
N MET A 1 -22.38 -12.93 40.77
CA MET A 1 -21.60 -11.67 40.70
C MET A 1 -20.14 -12.01 40.94
N MET A 2 -19.23 -11.77 39.98
CA MET A 2 -17.80 -11.99 40.20
C MET A 2 -17.27 -10.97 41.22
N SER A 3 -16.38 -11.40 42.12
CA SER A 3 -15.73 -10.48 43.07
C SER A 3 -14.87 -9.46 42.32
N PRO A 4 -14.98 -8.16 42.63
CA PRO A 4 -14.21 -7.09 41.97
C PRO A 4 -12.69 -7.17 42.20
N MET A 5 -12.23 -8.06 43.09
CA MET A 5 -10.80 -8.30 43.36
C MET A 5 -10.23 -9.53 42.62
N SER A 6 -11.03 -10.21 41.79
CA SER A 6 -10.54 -11.34 40.98
C SER A 6 -9.62 -10.86 39.84
N ALA A 7 -8.55 -11.60 39.59
CA ALA A 7 -7.66 -11.37 38.44
C ALA A 7 -8.44 -11.43 37.10
N GLU A 8 -9.41 -12.34 36.99
CA GLU A 8 -10.27 -12.47 35.80
C GLU A 8 -11.16 -11.24 35.60
N ALA A 9 -11.71 -10.69 36.68
CA ALA A 9 -12.55 -9.49 36.60
C ALA A 9 -11.76 -8.28 36.09
N THR A 10 -10.48 -8.18 36.46
CA THR A 10 -9.56 -7.13 35.98
C THR A 10 -9.26 -7.29 34.48
N VAL A 11 -8.98 -8.52 34.03
CA VAL A 11 -8.73 -8.83 32.61
C VAL A 11 -9.96 -8.55 31.74
N ILE A 12 -11.15 -8.97 32.20
CA ILE A 12 -12.41 -8.73 31.49
C ILE A 12 -12.73 -7.23 31.43
N ARG A 13 -12.54 -6.49 32.53
CA ARG A 13 -12.76 -5.03 32.53
C ARG A 13 -11.84 -4.33 31.54
N GLY A 14 -10.54 -4.64 31.57
CA GLY A 14 -9.57 -4.06 30.63
C GLY A 14 -9.93 -4.35 29.17
N TYR A 15 -10.40 -5.58 28.88
CA TYR A 15 -10.88 -5.95 27.56
C TYR A 15 -12.09 -5.13 27.09
N ILE A 16 -13.09 -4.96 27.96
CA ILE A 16 -14.27 -4.13 27.67
C ILE A 16 -13.86 -2.67 27.46
N ASP A 17 -12.98 -2.13 28.31
CA ASP A 17 -12.47 -0.78 28.17
C ASP A 17 -11.76 -0.56 26.83
N TRP A 18 -11.02 -1.56 26.34
CA TRP A 18 -10.42 -1.53 25.02
C TRP A 18 -11.46 -1.46 23.91
N ILE A 19 -12.44 -2.36 23.90
CA ILE A 19 -13.52 -2.40 22.89
C ILE A 19 -14.29 -1.08 22.83
N ILE A 20 -14.62 -0.51 23.98
CA ILE A 20 -15.36 0.76 24.06
C ILE A 20 -14.51 1.92 23.55
N SER A 21 -13.20 1.87 23.77
CA SER A 21 -12.30 2.99 23.45
C SER A 21 -11.86 3.07 21.99
N ILE A 22 -12.06 2.02 21.18
CA ILE A 22 -11.64 1.98 19.77
C ILE A 22 -12.75 2.49 18.83
N PRO A 23 -12.40 3.18 17.73
CA PRO A 23 -13.38 3.78 16.83
C PRO A 23 -13.95 2.77 15.81
N TRP A 24 -15.17 2.30 16.01
CA TRP A 24 -15.81 1.32 15.12
C TRP A 24 -16.36 1.87 13.80
N ASN A 25 -16.92 3.09 13.81
CA ASN A 25 -17.54 3.72 12.64
C ASN A 25 -17.44 5.25 12.69
N ASN A 26 -16.35 5.77 13.26
CA ASN A 26 -16.16 7.20 13.46
C ASN A 26 -15.15 7.75 12.46
N ASN A 27 -15.62 8.10 11.26
CA ASN A 27 -14.75 8.63 10.20
C ASN A 27 -14.62 10.15 10.30
N THR A 28 -13.40 10.68 10.11
CA THR A 28 -13.25 12.10 9.81
C THR A 28 -13.85 12.43 8.45
N THR A 29 -14.42 13.63 8.34
CA THR A 29 -14.84 14.19 7.05
C THR A 29 -13.62 14.37 6.16
N LYS A 30 -13.57 13.62 5.04
CA LYS A 30 -12.49 13.70 4.06
C LYS A 30 -12.51 15.06 3.36
N LYS A 31 -11.35 15.72 3.26
CA LYS A 31 -11.17 16.89 2.41
C LYS A 31 -10.71 16.44 1.02
N ASN A 32 -11.54 16.68 0.01
CA ASN A 32 -11.29 16.24 -1.37
C ASN A 32 -10.90 17.41 -2.29
N SER A 33 -10.00 18.29 -1.84
CA SER A 33 -9.52 19.41 -2.67
C SER A 33 -8.03 19.30 -2.93
N LEU A 34 -7.67 19.03 -4.19
CA LEU A 34 -6.27 19.02 -4.63
C LEU A 34 -5.62 20.40 -4.49
N LYS A 35 -6.40 21.48 -4.63
CA LYS A 35 -5.90 22.85 -4.44
C LYS A 35 -5.43 23.07 -3.01
N ILE A 36 -6.25 22.70 -2.02
CA ILE A 36 -5.90 22.80 -0.60
C ILE A 36 -4.71 21.89 -0.27
N ALA A 37 -4.68 20.68 -0.85
CA ALA A 37 -3.55 19.76 -0.66
C ALA A 37 -2.23 20.37 -1.16
N LYS A 38 -2.24 20.99 -2.34
CA LYS A 38 -1.07 21.69 -2.90
C LYS A 38 -0.62 22.85 -2.01
N GLU A 39 -1.55 23.70 -1.59
CA GLU A 39 -1.26 24.83 -0.70
C GLU A 39 -0.62 24.39 0.62
N ILE A 40 -1.13 23.31 1.23
CA ILE A 40 -0.56 22.74 2.48
C ILE A 40 0.84 22.16 2.22
N LEU A 41 1.03 21.41 1.14
CA LEU A 41 2.34 20.83 0.82
C LEU A 41 3.39 21.92 0.56
N ASP A 42 3.01 22.98 -0.17
CA ASP A 42 3.89 24.12 -0.47
C ASP A 42 4.18 25.00 0.75
N ALA A 43 3.21 25.17 1.65
CA ALA A 43 3.40 25.94 2.88
C ALA A 43 4.33 25.24 3.88
N HIS A 44 4.29 23.92 3.95
CA HIS A 44 5.04 23.15 4.95
C HIS A 44 6.40 22.64 4.46
N HIS A 45 6.62 22.55 3.15
CA HIS A 45 7.86 22.00 2.58
C HIS A 45 8.39 22.91 1.47
N TYR A 46 9.63 23.36 1.60
CA TYR A 46 10.33 24.10 0.56
C TYR A 46 10.96 23.13 -0.46
N GLY A 47 10.83 23.42 -1.76
CA GLY A 47 11.30 22.54 -2.84
C GLY A 47 10.55 21.20 -2.89
N MET A 48 11.23 20.14 -3.32
CA MET A 48 10.67 18.77 -3.48
C MET A 48 9.51 18.72 -4.47
N GLN A 49 9.59 19.46 -5.57
CA GLN A 49 8.49 19.61 -6.53
C GLN A 49 8.04 18.27 -7.10
N ASP A 50 8.98 17.43 -7.53
CA ASP A 50 8.69 16.09 -8.04
C ASP A 50 7.95 15.23 -7.01
N VAL A 51 8.32 15.32 -5.73
CA VAL A 51 7.68 14.56 -4.65
C VAL A 51 6.27 15.08 -4.35
N LYS A 52 6.10 16.40 -4.32
CA LYS A 52 4.79 17.02 -4.10
C LYS A 52 3.83 16.73 -5.24
N GLU A 53 4.29 16.83 -6.48
CA GLU A 53 3.53 16.48 -7.67
C GLU A 53 3.09 15.01 -7.59
N ARG A 54 4.00 14.10 -7.23
CA ARG A 54 3.67 12.69 -7.05
C ARG A 54 2.62 12.42 -5.96
N ILE A 55 2.68 13.15 -4.86
CA ILE A 55 1.66 13.07 -3.81
C ILE A 55 0.31 13.59 -4.33
N LEU A 56 0.30 14.68 -5.08
CA LEU A 56 -0.93 15.24 -5.65
C LEU A 56 -1.55 14.28 -6.68
N GLU A 57 -0.73 13.64 -7.52
CA GLU A 57 -1.18 12.57 -8.43
C GLU A 57 -1.84 11.43 -7.65
N TYR A 58 -1.17 10.92 -6.61
CA TYR A 58 -1.73 9.86 -5.75
C TYR A 58 -3.09 10.28 -5.15
N LEU A 59 -3.16 11.49 -4.59
CA LEU A 59 -4.41 12.01 -4.01
C LEU A 59 -5.50 12.19 -5.08
N SER A 60 -5.12 12.52 -6.32
CA SER A 60 -6.07 12.68 -7.43
C SER A 60 -6.69 11.35 -7.85
N VAL A 61 -5.89 10.27 -7.90
CA VAL A 61 -6.37 8.92 -8.17
C VAL A 61 -7.33 8.47 -7.05
N GLN A 62 -6.94 8.69 -5.79
CA GLN A 62 -7.75 8.35 -4.62
C GLN A 62 -9.12 9.07 -4.56
N GLN A 63 -9.26 10.22 -5.20
CA GLN A 63 -10.56 10.93 -5.32
C GLN A 63 -11.50 10.29 -6.34
N ARG A 64 -10.97 9.64 -7.37
CA ARG A 64 -11.78 9.06 -8.45
C ARG A 64 -12.22 7.61 -8.18
N VAL A 65 -11.44 6.86 -7.40
CA VAL A 65 -11.77 5.46 -7.13
C VAL A 65 -12.83 5.36 -6.03
N LYS A 66 -13.97 4.71 -6.35
CA LYS A 66 -15.12 4.54 -5.43
C LYS A 66 -14.80 3.70 -4.18
N LYS A 67 -13.90 2.72 -4.31
CA LYS A 67 -13.42 1.86 -3.23
C LYS A 67 -11.91 2.04 -3.13
N GLN A 68 -11.43 2.63 -2.04
CA GLN A 68 -9.99 2.82 -1.86
C GLN A 68 -9.35 1.44 -1.76
N LYS A 69 -8.63 1.02 -2.82
CA LYS A 69 -7.67 -0.07 -2.69
C LYS A 69 -6.56 0.44 -1.79
N CYS A 70 -6.18 -0.34 -0.78
CA CYS A 70 -5.08 -0.01 0.11
C CYS A 70 -3.85 0.23 -0.75
N SER A 71 -3.41 1.48 -0.85
CA SER A 71 -2.21 1.86 -1.58
C SER A 71 -1.31 2.57 -0.59
N VAL A 72 -0.23 1.89 -0.26
CA VAL A 72 0.76 2.33 0.73
C VAL A 72 1.74 3.26 0.02
N ILE A 73 1.89 4.49 0.51
CA ILE A 73 2.95 5.37 0.03
C ILE A 73 4.22 5.07 0.82
N CYS A 74 5.32 4.74 0.15
CA CYS A 74 6.62 4.64 0.81
C CYS A 74 7.51 5.84 0.48
N LEU A 75 7.91 6.57 1.52
CA LEU A 75 8.82 7.71 1.43
C LEU A 75 10.24 7.23 1.76
N VAL A 76 11.13 7.26 0.78
CA VAL A 76 12.51 6.78 0.92
C VAL A 76 13.50 7.93 0.78
N GLY A 77 14.50 8.00 1.66
CA GLY A 77 15.60 8.97 1.55
C GLY A 77 16.39 9.08 2.84
N PRO A 78 17.51 9.84 2.88
CA PRO A 78 18.34 9.99 4.08
C PRO A 78 17.58 10.46 5.33
N PRO A 79 18.11 10.25 6.55
CA PRO A 79 17.53 10.82 7.76
C PRO A 79 17.52 12.35 7.69
N GLY A 80 16.50 12.99 8.28
CA GLY A 80 16.40 14.45 8.35
C GLY A 80 15.84 15.17 7.13
N VAL A 81 15.53 14.46 6.03
CA VAL A 81 14.97 15.09 4.79
C VAL A 81 13.48 15.45 4.86
N GLY A 82 12.83 15.27 6.01
CA GLY A 82 11.42 15.66 6.20
C GLY A 82 10.37 14.60 5.85
N LYS A 83 10.72 13.31 5.68
CA LYS A 83 9.77 12.22 5.36
C LYS A 83 8.56 12.19 6.31
N THR A 84 8.80 12.23 7.62
CA THR A 84 7.75 12.25 8.65
C THR A 84 6.89 13.51 8.59
N SER A 85 7.49 14.66 8.29
CA SER A 85 6.79 15.94 8.13
C SER A 85 5.87 15.90 6.89
N LEU A 86 6.34 15.29 5.80
CA LEU A 86 5.57 15.14 4.58
C LEU A 86 4.31 14.27 4.80
N ALA A 87 4.44 13.18 5.55
CA ALA A 87 3.30 12.36 5.96
C ALA A 87 2.28 13.14 6.81
N GLN A 88 2.74 14.02 7.70
CA GLN A 88 1.85 14.92 8.46
C GLN A 88 1.12 15.91 7.55
N SER A 89 1.80 16.52 6.58
CA SER A 89 1.16 17.39 5.60
C SER A 89 0.11 16.65 4.76
N ILE A 90 0.35 15.39 4.37
CA ILE A 90 -0.66 14.56 3.70
C ILE A 90 -1.88 14.34 4.59
N SER A 91 -1.68 14.09 5.89
CA SER A 91 -2.78 13.97 6.86
C SER A 91 -3.60 15.27 6.97
N MET A 92 -2.93 16.42 7.01
CA MET A 92 -3.60 17.73 7.04
C MET A 92 -4.36 18.01 5.73
N ALA A 93 -3.75 17.70 4.59
CA ALA A 93 -4.34 17.85 3.26
C ALA A 93 -5.61 17.01 3.08
N THR A 94 -5.58 15.76 3.55
CA THR A 94 -6.71 14.84 3.47
C THR A 94 -7.77 15.05 4.56
N GLY A 95 -7.46 15.86 5.59
CA GLY A 95 -8.34 16.09 6.72
C GLY A 95 -8.51 14.87 7.64
N ARG A 96 -7.52 13.98 7.66
CA ARG A 96 -7.51 12.76 8.48
C ARG A 96 -6.67 12.97 9.74
N LYS A 97 -6.98 12.23 10.82
CA LYS A 97 -6.14 12.21 12.03
C LYS A 97 -4.82 11.50 11.72
N PHE A 98 -3.73 12.01 12.29
CA PHE A 98 -2.40 11.46 12.10
C PHE A 98 -2.01 10.61 13.32
N THR A 99 -1.48 9.41 13.08
CA THR A 99 -0.79 8.64 14.11
C THR A 99 0.48 8.02 13.54
N LYS A 100 1.45 7.78 14.42
CA LYS A 100 2.77 7.28 14.06
C LYS A 100 3.06 6.01 14.86
N MET A 101 3.52 4.99 14.16
CA MET A 101 4.02 3.73 14.69
C MET A 101 5.48 3.60 14.25
N SER A 102 6.41 3.58 15.21
CA SER A 102 7.82 3.28 14.91
C SER A 102 8.01 1.78 14.83
N LEU A 103 8.57 1.34 13.71
CA LEU A 103 8.92 -0.06 13.44
C LEU A 103 10.40 -0.36 13.67
N GLY A 104 11.21 0.68 13.91
CA GLY A 104 12.61 0.53 14.28
C GLY A 104 12.76 -0.29 15.57
N GLY A 105 13.47 -1.41 15.47
CA GLY A 105 13.72 -2.30 16.61
C GLY A 105 12.56 -3.25 16.95
N VAL A 106 11.47 -3.25 16.18
CA VAL A 106 10.42 -4.28 16.29
C VAL A 106 11.00 -5.63 15.87
N ARG A 107 10.82 -6.63 16.73
CA ARG A 107 11.37 -7.98 16.60
C ARG A 107 10.33 -9.09 16.71
N ASP A 108 9.12 -8.74 17.15
CA ASP A 108 8.06 -9.71 17.44
C ASP A 108 6.75 -9.28 16.76
N GLU A 109 6.07 -10.23 16.13
CA GLU A 109 4.73 -10.07 15.55
C GLU A 109 3.72 -9.60 16.61
N ALA A 110 3.85 -10.04 17.86
CA ALA A 110 2.96 -9.66 18.94
C ALA A 110 3.00 -8.15 19.23
N GLU A 111 4.07 -7.44 18.86
CA GLU A 111 4.07 -5.98 18.96
C GLU A 111 3.12 -5.33 17.95
N VAL A 112 2.92 -5.95 16.79
CA VAL A 112 2.03 -5.45 15.74
C VAL A 112 0.59 -5.85 16.01
N ARG A 113 0.34 -7.13 16.37
CA ARG A 113 -1.00 -7.74 16.49
C ARG A 113 -1.47 -8.05 17.92
N GLY A 114 -0.64 -7.75 18.91
CA GLY A 114 -0.97 -7.98 20.31
C GLY A 114 -0.64 -9.39 20.79
N HIS A 115 -0.74 -9.55 22.10
CA HIS A 115 -0.58 -10.84 22.77
C HIS A 115 -1.95 -11.47 23.04
N ARG A 116 -2.01 -12.80 23.05
CA ARG A 116 -3.19 -13.54 23.51
C ARG A 116 -3.62 -13.07 24.89
N LYS A 117 -4.93 -13.00 25.13
CA LYS A 117 -5.54 -12.53 26.39
C LYS A 117 -5.25 -13.42 27.63
N THR A 118 -4.45 -14.48 27.48
CA THR A 118 -4.22 -15.54 28.47
C THR A 118 -3.39 -15.13 29.68
N TYR A 119 -2.71 -13.98 29.67
CA TYR A 119 -1.81 -13.56 30.76
C TYR A 119 -2.15 -12.17 31.31
N THR A 120 -1.94 -12.01 32.62
CA THR A 120 -1.98 -10.71 33.28
C THR A 120 -0.92 -9.79 32.66
N GLY A 121 -1.34 -8.69 32.05
CA GLY A 121 -0.46 -7.75 31.35
C GLY A 121 -0.42 -7.90 29.82
N SER A 122 -1.19 -8.83 29.24
CA SER A 122 -1.41 -8.85 27.78
C SER A 122 -2.02 -7.53 27.31
N LEU A 123 -1.56 -7.04 26.16
CA LEU A 123 -2.02 -5.80 25.53
C LEU A 123 -2.38 -6.05 24.06
N PRO A 124 -3.32 -5.27 23.51
CA PRO A 124 -3.54 -5.20 22.07
C PRO A 124 -2.29 -4.74 21.33
N GLY A 125 -2.21 -5.09 20.06
CA GLY A 125 -1.11 -4.70 19.18
C GLY A 125 -1.06 -3.20 18.91
N LYS A 126 0.10 -2.74 18.44
CA LYS A 126 0.32 -1.32 18.12
C LYS A 126 -0.69 -0.77 17.10
N ILE A 127 -1.24 -1.60 16.21
CA ILE A 127 -2.30 -1.19 15.27
C ILE A 127 -3.55 -0.71 16.03
N ILE A 128 -4.09 -1.53 16.92
CA ILE A 128 -5.27 -1.20 17.74
C ILE A 128 -4.97 -0.02 18.68
N GLN A 129 -3.78 0.02 19.28
CA GLN A 129 -3.36 1.15 20.11
C GLN A 129 -3.32 2.46 19.31
N CYS A 130 -2.84 2.43 18.06
CA CYS A 130 -2.82 3.57 17.16
C CYS A 130 -4.23 4.00 16.74
N MET A 131 -5.15 3.05 16.50
CA MET A 131 -6.55 3.35 16.20
C MET A 131 -7.24 4.06 17.38
N LYS A 132 -7.05 3.55 18.59
CA LYS A 132 -7.52 4.21 19.83
C LYS A 132 -6.96 5.63 19.96
N LYS A 133 -5.65 5.79 19.75
CA LYS A 133 -4.99 7.10 19.84
C LYS A 133 -5.50 8.10 18.79
N ALA A 134 -5.76 7.63 17.57
CA ALA A 134 -6.31 8.47 16.51
C ALA A 134 -7.78 8.87 16.78
N GLY A 135 -8.55 7.98 17.41
CA GLY A 135 -9.95 8.20 17.77
C GLY A 135 -10.91 8.20 16.57
N THR A 136 -10.42 7.79 15.39
CA THR A 136 -11.17 7.78 14.13
C THR A 136 -10.90 6.49 13.35
N SER A 137 -11.82 6.06 12.50
CA SER A 137 -11.74 4.79 11.74
C SER A 137 -11.02 4.92 10.38
N ASN A 138 -10.72 6.14 9.94
CA ASN A 138 -10.00 6.43 8.68
C ASN A 138 -8.71 7.30 8.82
N PRO A 139 -7.86 7.09 9.84
CA PRO A 139 -6.67 7.89 10.08
C PRO A 139 -5.58 7.67 9.01
N VAL A 140 -4.58 8.54 9.03
CA VAL A 140 -3.28 8.32 8.37
C VAL A 140 -2.33 7.68 9.37
N PHE A 141 -1.82 6.51 9.02
CA PHE A 141 -0.83 5.75 9.78
C PHE A 141 0.54 5.97 9.15
N LEU A 142 1.47 6.52 9.93
CA LEU A 142 2.88 6.54 9.55
C LEU A 142 3.61 5.32 10.14
N LEU A 143 4.05 4.41 9.27
CA LEU A 143 4.94 3.29 9.58
C LEU A 143 6.39 3.78 9.43
N ASP A 144 6.99 4.18 10.54
CA ASP A 144 8.29 4.88 10.54
C ASP A 144 9.46 3.88 10.63
N GLU A 145 10.49 4.08 9.81
CA GLU A 145 11.73 3.30 9.78
C GLU A 145 11.53 1.81 9.48
N ILE A 146 10.80 1.50 8.40
CA ILE A 146 10.48 0.12 8.03
C ILE A 146 11.72 -0.69 7.64
N ASP A 147 12.80 -0.01 7.25
CA ASP A 147 14.11 -0.55 6.91
C ASP A 147 14.93 -0.99 8.13
N LYS A 148 14.50 -0.63 9.35
CA LYS A 148 15.17 -1.00 10.61
C LYS A 148 14.47 -2.14 11.36
N MET A 149 13.55 -2.84 10.69
CA MET A 149 12.97 -4.06 11.24
C MET A 149 14.02 -5.18 11.22
N SER A 150 14.09 -5.93 12.32
CA SER A 150 15.07 -7.01 12.48
C SER A 150 14.35 -8.34 12.52
N PHE A 151 14.88 -9.32 11.78
CA PHE A 151 14.42 -10.70 11.83
C PHE A 151 14.94 -11.36 13.11
N ASP A 152 14.05 -11.78 14.00
CA ASP A 152 14.39 -12.62 15.15
C ASP A 152 13.70 -13.99 15.01
N PHE A 153 14.24 -15.02 15.67
CA PHE A 153 13.75 -16.41 15.61
C PHE A 153 12.30 -16.62 16.11
N ARG A 154 11.66 -15.60 16.69
CA ARG A 154 10.33 -15.70 17.33
C ARG A 154 9.16 -15.40 16.41
N GLY A 155 9.41 -14.88 15.21
CA GLY A 155 8.39 -14.53 14.22
C GLY A 155 8.90 -13.44 13.29
N ASP A 156 8.26 -13.30 12.13
CA ASP A 156 8.60 -12.25 11.17
C ASP A 156 7.62 -11.07 11.30
N PRO A 157 8.03 -9.93 11.91
CA PRO A 157 7.17 -8.76 12.03
C PRO A 157 6.78 -8.17 10.67
N ALA A 158 7.55 -8.43 9.61
CA ALA A 158 7.19 -8.03 8.26
C ALA A 158 5.94 -8.78 7.78
N SER A 159 5.87 -10.10 8.02
CA SER A 159 4.68 -10.91 7.73
C SER A 159 3.44 -10.41 8.47
N ALA A 160 3.59 -10.01 9.73
CA ALA A 160 2.51 -9.42 10.51
C ALA A 160 1.95 -8.14 9.85
N LEU A 161 2.84 -7.28 9.36
CA LEU A 161 2.50 -6.06 8.63
C LEU A 161 1.94 -6.31 7.23
N LEU A 162 2.36 -7.36 6.53
CA LEU A 162 1.81 -7.69 5.21
C LEU A 162 0.31 -7.92 5.27
N GLU A 163 -0.18 -8.66 6.26
CA GLU A 163 -1.62 -8.89 6.44
C GLU A 163 -2.38 -7.61 6.78
N VAL A 164 -1.76 -6.70 7.56
CA VAL A 164 -2.34 -5.38 7.88
C VAL A 164 -2.44 -4.53 6.61
N LEU A 165 -1.44 -4.61 5.73
CA LEU A 165 -1.37 -3.87 4.49
C LEU A 165 -2.13 -4.53 3.34
N ASP A 166 -2.51 -5.80 3.47
CA ASP A 166 -3.23 -6.57 2.47
C ASP A 166 -4.67 -6.06 2.31
N PHE A 167 -5.00 -5.60 1.10
CA PHE A 167 -6.30 -5.04 0.78
C PHE A 167 -7.43 -6.07 0.80
N GLU A 168 -7.12 -7.36 0.65
CA GLU A 168 -8.14 -8.41 0.68
C GLU A 168 -8.56 -8.76 2.10
N HIS A 169 -7.68 -8.58 3.09
CA HIS A 169 -7.92 -9.04 4.46
C HIS A 169 -8.15 -7.88 5.45
N ASN A 170 -7.80 -6.65 5.10
CA ASN A 170 -7.86 -5.50 6.01
C ASN A 170 -9.28 -5.11 6.50
N TYR A 171 -10.35 -5.59 5.89
CA TYR A 171 -11.73 -5.37 6.36
C TYR A 171 -12.08 -6.20 7.61
N ALA A 172 -11.35 -7.30 7.83
CA ALA A 172 -11.53 -8.24 8.92
C ALA A 172 -10.20 -8.50 9.64
N PHE A 173 -9.45 -7.42 9.92
CA PHE A 173 -8.21 -7.54 10.69
C PHE A 173 -8.51 -8.06 12.10
N ILE A 174 -7.76 -9.07 12.55
CA ILE A 174 -7.92 -9.68 13.88
C ILE A 174 -6.67 -9.41 14.72
N ASP A 175 -6.88 -8.73 15.84
CA ASP A 175 -5.87 -8.55 16.89
C ASP A 175 -5.92 -9.73 17.87
N ASN A 176 -4.77 -10.29 18.23
CA ASN A 176 -4.65 -11.48 19.09
C ASN A 176 -5.18 -11.24 20.52
N TYR A 177 -5.25 -9.99 20.98
CA TYR A 177 -5.81 -9.65 22.28
C TYR A 177 -7.32 -9.50 22.22
N LEU A 178 -7.82 -8.86 21.15
CA LEU A 178 -9.25 -8.58 21.02
C LEU A 178 -10.05 -9.79 20.53
N GLU A 179 -9.46 -10.61 19.65
CA GLU A 179 -10.06 -11.80 19.04
C GLU A 179 -11.41 -11.51 18.34
N ILE A 180 -11.54 -10.31 17.78
CA ILE A 180 -12.71 -9.85 17.02
C ILE A 180 -12.22 -9.18 15.73
N GLU A 181 -13.04 -9.29 14.68
CA GLU A 181 -12.80 -8.60 13.41
C GLU A 181 -12.93 -7.09 13.59
N TYR A 182 -11.96 -6.35 13.05
CA TYR A 182 -11.91 -4.91 13.10
C TYR A 182 -11.54 -4.34 11.73
N ASP A 183 -12.39 -3.48 11.18
CA ASP A 183 -12.20 -2.92 9.84
C ASP A 183 -11.16 -1.79 9.84
N ILE A 184 -10.02 -2.02 9.18
CA ILE A 184 -8.96 -1.03 8.95
C ILE A 184 -8.83 -0.65 7.46
N SER A 185 -9.79 -1.05 6.61
CA SER A 185 -9.76 -0.79 5.16
C SER A 185 -9.73 0.69 4.79
N ASN A 186 -10.21 1.57 5.67
CA ASN A 186 -10.24 3.02 5.47
C ASN A 186 -8.98 3.75 5.97
N VAL A 187 -8.06 3.04 6.61
CA VAL A 187 -6.78 3.58 7.09
C VAL A 187 -5.87 3.87 5.88
N MET A 188 -5.24 5.03 5.87
CA MET A 188 -4.23 5.38 4.86
C MET A 188 -2.85 5.12 5.44
N PHE A 189 -2.12 4.16 4.89
CA PHE A 189 -0.78 3.82 5.32
C PHE A 189 0.28 4.59 4.53
N ILE A 190 1.20 5.22 5.25
CA ILE A 190 2.40 5.86 4.72
C ILE A 190 3.57 5.23 5.44
N ALA A 191 4.56 4.72 4.71
CA ALA A 191 5.77 4.15 5.26
C ALA A 191 6.97 5.08 5.04
N THR A 192 7.95 5.03 5.93
CA THR A 192 9.25 5.70 5.74
C THR A 192 10.38 4.68 5.77
N ALA A 193 11.39 4.89 4.94
CA ALA A 193 12.64 4.14 4.95
C ALA A 193 13.83 5.08 4.71
N ASN A 194 15.01 4.71 5.20
CA ASN A 194 16.23 5.45 4.85
C ASN A 194 16.85 4.96 3.55
N THR A 195 16.85 3.64 3.34
CA THR A 195 17.35 3.01 2.12
C THR A 195 16.32 2.02 1.58
N LEU A 196 16.25 1.89 0.25
CA LEU A 196 15.36 0.92 -0.39
C LEU A 196 15.81 -0.52 -0.12
N SER A 197 17.13 -0.76 -0.09
CA SER A 197 17.72 -2.08 0.15
C SER A 197 17.52 -2.62 1.57
N GLY A 198 17.22 -1.74 2.53
CA GLY A 198 16.92 -2.15 3.91
C GLY A 198 15.48 -2.63 4.12
N ILE A 199 14.58 -2.39 3.15
CA ILE A 199 13.18 -2.78 3.27
C ILE A 199 13.06 -4.29 3.02
N PRO A 200 12.38 -5.07 3.90
CA PRO A 200 12.11 -6.48 3.65
C PRO A 200 11.43 -6.67 2.30
N MET A 201 11.95 -7.56 1.45
CA MET A 201 11.43 -7.77 0.08
C MET A 201 9.91 -7.94 -0.03
N PRO A 202 9.22 -8.63 0.90
CA PRO A 202 7.77 -8.73 0.87
C PRO A 202 7.07 -7.39 1.11
N LEU A 203 7.60 -6.55 1.99
CA LEU A 203 7.08 -5.20 2.22
C LEU A 203 7.49 -4.26 1.09
N ALA A 204 8.66 -4.49 0.52
CA ALA A 204 9.14 -3.76 -0.64
C ALA A 204 8.20 -4.05 -1.82
N SER A 205 7.79 -5.31 -2.04
CA SER A 205 6.78 -5.63 -3.04
C SER A 205 5.47 -4.94 -2.70
N VAL A 206 4.88 -5.07 -1.51
CA VAL A 206 3.61 -4.39 -1.18
C VAL A 206 3.67 -2.85 -1.29
N ALA A 207 4.76 -2.24 -0.84
CA ALA A 207 5.01 -0.80 -0.93
C ALA A 207 5.30 -0.33 -2.38
N MET A 208 5.85 -1.21 -3.23
CA MET A 208 6.13 -0.95 -4.65
C MET A 208 5.03 -1.50 -5.58
N THR A 209 4.08 -2.29 -5.07
CA THR A 209 2.92 -2.87 -5.76
C THR A 209 1.63 -2.10 -5.46
N GLY A 210 1.72 -0.94 -4.82
CA GLY A 210 1.05 0.19 -5.43
C GLY A 210 1.67 0.33 -6.81
N GLU A 211 1.18 -0.45 -7.78
CA GLU A 211 1.69 -0.51 -9.15
C GLU A 211 2.01 0.91 -9.58
N ILE A 212 3.17 1.09 -10.21
CA ILE A 212 3.85 2.34 -10.56
C ILE A 212 4.93 2.74 -9.55
N THR A 213 6.18 2.44 -9.92
CA THR A 213 7.36 3.01 -9.25
C THR A 213 7.29 4.54 -9.18
N LEU A 214 8.00 5.13 -8.22
CA LEU A 214 8.08 6.59 -8.04
C LEU A 214 8.57 7.38 -9.26
N SER A 215 9.06 6.72 -10.32
CA SER A 215 9.43 7.33 -11.60
C SER A 215 8.39 7.13 -12.71
N GLY A 216 7.20 6.63 -12.39
CA GLY A 216 6.22 6.24 -13.40
C GLY A 216 6.55 4.93 -14.12
N ARG A 217 7.65 4.23 -13.80
CA ARG A 217 8.10 3.04 -14.56
C ARG A 217 7.35 1.78 -14.18
N VAL A 218 7.02 0.98 -15.20
CA VAL A 218 6.39 -0.32 -15.08
C VAL A 218 7.49 -1.38 -15.06
N LEU A 219 7.74 -2.00 -13.91
CA LEU A 219 8.83 -2.96 -13.71
C LEU A 219 8.48 -4.37 -14.17
N ALA A 220 9.50 -5.14 -14.55
CA ALA A 220 9.35 -6.55 -14.87
C ALA A 220 8.64 -7.35 -13.77
N ILE A 221 7.75 -8.24 -14.20
CA ILE A 221 7.03 -9.18 -13.35
C ILE A 221 7.55 -10.61 -13.55
N GLY A 222 7.61 -11.37 -12.46
CA GLY A 222 7.80 -12.82 -12.51
C GLY A 222 6.52 -13.58 -12.89
N GLY A 223 6.67 -14.82 -13.37
CA GLY A 223 5.56 -15.72 -13.67
C GLY A 223 4.69 -15.28 -14.85
N LEU A 224 5.32 -14.75 -15.91
CA LEU A 224 4.61 -14.19 -17.07
C LEU A 224 3.74 -15.24 -17.78
N LYS A 225 4.25 -16.46 -17.91
CA LYS A 225 3.57 -17.57 -18.58
C LYS A 225 2.27 -17.96 -17.87
N GLU A 226 2.30 -18.09 -16.55
CA GLU A 226 1.14 -18.44 -15.73
C GLU A 226 0.06 -17.36 -15.81
N LYS A 227 0.48 -16.08 -15.81
CA LYS A 227 -0.44 -14.93 -15.91
C LYS A 227 -1.11 -14.83 -17.27
N LEU A 228 -0.38 -15.08 -18.36
CA LEU A 228 -0.95 -15.11 -19.71
C LEU A 228 -1.91 -16.28 -19.92
N LEU A 229 -1.59 -17.47 -19.38
CA LEU A 229 -2.51 -18.60 -19.37
C LEU A 229 -3.78 -18.30 -18.55
N GLY A 230 -3.64 -17.60 -17.43
CA GLY A 230 -4.76 -17.09 -16.64
C GLY A 230 -5.64 -16.12 -17.45
N ALA A 231 -5.04 -15.21 -18.21
CA ALA A 231 -5.75 -14.27 -19.08
C ALA A 231 -6.57 -14.98 -20.16
N ILE A 232 -5.99 -15.99 -20.82
CA ILE A 232 -6.70 -16.83 -21.81
C ILE A 232 -7.88 -17.55 -21.17
N ARG A 233 -7.68 -18.18 -20.00
CA ARG A 233 -8.76 -18.86 -19.26
C ARG A 233 -9.86 -17.89 -18.83
N GLY A 234 -9.48 -16.65 -18.50
CA GLY A 234 -10.40 -15.56 -18.16
C GLY A 234 -11.04 -14.86 -19.36
N ASN A 235 -10.78 -15.33 -20.59
CA ASN A 235 -11.27 -14.72 -21.84
C ASN A 235 -10.87 -13.24 -22.00
N ILE A 236 -9.72 -12.85 -21.44
CA ILE A 236 -9.13 -11.52 -21.57
C ILE A 236 -8.40 -11.47 -22.90
N LYS A 237 -8.74 -10.48 -23.74
CA LYS A 237 -8.18 -10.34 -25.10
C LYS A 237 -6.95 -9.45 -25.17
N THR A 238 -6.75 -8.56 -24.20
CA THR A 238 -5.67 -7.57 -24.22
C THR A 238 -4.96 -7.55 -22.89
N VAL A 239 -3.62 -7.63 -22.93
CA VAL A 239 -2.76 -7.70 -21.75
C VAL A 239 -1.64 -6.67 -21.89
N LEU A 240 -1.52 -5.80 -20.90
CA LEU A 240 -0.42 -4.84 -20.77
C LEU A 240 0.71 -5.51 -19.99
N ILE A 241 1.93 -5.48 -20.53
CA ILE A 241 3.09 -6.17 -19.98
C ILE A 241 4.25 -5.17 -19.88
N PRO A 242 5.07 -5.21 -18.80
CA PRO A 242 6.27 -4.38 -18.71
C PRO A 242 7.21 -4.60 -19.91
N LYS A 243 7.80 -3.54 -20.47
CA LYS A 243 8.74 -3.64 -21.60
C LYS A 243 9.92 -4.57 -21.30
N GLU A 244 10.41 -4.56 -20.06
CA GLU A 244 11.49 -5.44 -19.60
C GLU A 244 11.16 -6.94 -19.71
N ASN A 245 9.87 -7.33 -19.68
CA ASN A 245 9.43 -8.71 -19.86
C ASN A 245 9.41 -9.18 -21.32
N GLN A 246 9.79 -8.33 -22.28
CA GLN A 246 9.88 -8.71 -23.70
C GLN A 246 10.84 -9.89 -23.90
N VAL A 247 11.92 -9.98 -23.12
CA VAL A 247 12.87 -11.10 -23.17
C VAL A 247 12.17 -12.41 -22.81
N SER A 248 11.36 -12.40 -21.75
CA SER A 248 10.57 -13.57 -21.31
C SER A 248 9.45 -13.95 -22.28
N LEU A 249 8.96 -13.02 -23.12
CA LEU A 249 7.97 -13.35 -24.15
C LEU A 249 8.56 -14.26 -25.24
N SER A 250 9.86 -14.14 -25.51
CA SER A 250 10.53 -14.96 -26.52
C SER A 250 10.63 -16.44 -26.12
N GLU A 251 10.55 -16.74 -24.82
CA GLU A 251 10.58 -18.10 -24.25
C GLU A 251 9.18 -18.74 -24.16
N ILE A 252 8.12 -17.99 -24.45
CA ILE A 252 6.73 -18.45 -24.36
C ILE A 252 6.27 -19.00 -25.71
N SER A 253 5.52 -20.10 -25.71
CA SER A 253 4.99 -20.74 -26.92
C SER A 253 4.10 -19.81 -27.74
N SER A 254 4.28 -19.81 -29.05
CA SER A 254 3.51 -18.99 -30.02
C SER A 254 1.99 -19.15 -29.89
N GLU A 255 1.52 -20.33 -29.48
CA GLU A 255 0.10 -20.62 -29.29
C GLU A 255 -0.59 -19.75 -28.21
N ILE A 256 0.16 -19.26 -27.22
CA ILE A 256 -0.35 -18.38 -26.15
C ILE A 256 -0.33 -16.93 -26.63
N THR A 257 0.74 -16.52 -27.30
CA THR A 257 0.93 -15.14 -27.76
C THR A 257 0.03 -14.78 -28.94
N GLU A 258 -0.38 -15.76 -29.76
CA GLU A 258 -1.33 -15.53 -30.87
C GLU A 258 -2.78 -15.27 -30.41
N LYS A 259 -3.14 -15.71 -29.20
CA LYS A 259 -4.50 -15.59 -28.64
C LYS A 259 -4.73 -14.29 -27.87
N LEU A 260 -3.69 -13.49 -27.66
CA LEU A 260 -3.70 -12.30 -26.83
C LEU A 260 -3.12 -11.10 -27.58
N ASN A 261 -3.74 -9.94 -27.45
CA ASN A 261 -3.14 -8.66 -27.86
C ASN A 261 -2.23 -8.17 -26.71
N ILE A 262 -0.91 -8.24 -26.92
CA ILE A 262 0.09 -7.89 -25.91
C ILE A 262 0.66 -6.51 -26.19
N ILE A 263 0.55 -5.61 -25.21
CA ILE A 263 1.02 -4.23 -25.29
C ILE A 263 2.15 -4.03 -24.29
N LEU A 264 3.32 -3.63 -24.77
CA LEU A 264 4.46 -3.33 -23.91
C LEU A 264 4.37 -1.91 -23.37
N VAL A 265 4.48 -1.78 -22.06
CA VAL A 265 4.45 -0.50 -21.35
C VAL A 265 5.74 -0.32 -20.57
N ASP A 266 6.31 0.88 -20.66
CA ASP A 266 7.52 1.26 -19.93
C ASP A 266 7.17 2.24 -18.80
N GLN A 267 6.16 3.09 -19.03
CA GLN A 267 5.65 4.02 -18.04
C GLN A 267 4.15 3.91 -17.84
N MET A 268 3.66 4.37 -16.69
CA MET A 268 2.24 4.41 -16.36
C MET A 268 1.45 5.33 -17.26
N THR A 269 2.09 6.40 -17.76
CA THR A 269 1.50 7.26 -18.78
C THR A 269 1.00 6.42 -19.96
N ASP A 270 1.76 5.39 -20.38
CA ASP A 270 1.40 4.49 -21.47
C ASP A 270 0.12 3.68 -21.15
N VAL A 271 0.00 3.23 -19.90
CA VAL A 271 -1.17 2.50 -19.41
C VAL A 271 -2.40 3.41 -19.37
N ILE A 272 -2.22 4.64 -18.92
CA ILE A 272 -3.28 5.66 -18.82
C ILE A 272 -3.74 6.08 -20.22
N GLU A 273 -2.82 6.36 -21.14
CA GLU A 273 -3.12 6.69 -22.55
C GLU A 273 -3.90 5.56 -23.23
N PHE A 274 -3.49 4.30 -23.03
CA PHE A 274 -4.19 3.14 -23.57
C PHE A 274 -5.62 2.99 -23.02
N LEU A 275 -5.82 3.22 -21.72
CA LEU A 275 -7.13 3.06 -21.08
C LEU A 275 -8.09 4.22 -21.35
N PHE A 276 -7.59 5.43 -21.59
CA PHE A 276 -8.40 6.65 -21.68
C PHE A 276 -8.37 7.36 -23.05
N GLY A 277 -7.57 6.88 -24.02
CA GLY A 277 -7.73 7.21 -25.44
C GLY A 277 -7.19 8.57 -25.89
N GLU A 278 -6.27 9.19 -25.15
CA GLU A 278 -5.51 10.34 -25.66
C GLU A 278 -4.25 9.85 -26.41
N LYS A 279 -4.03 10.43 -27.60
CA LYS A 279 -3.09 10.03 -28.66
C LYS A 279 -1.84 9.23 -28.21
N ILE A 280 -1.73 8.01 -28.72
CA ILE A 280 -0.47 7.24 -28.72
C ILE A 280 0.29 7.63 -29.99
N ASP A 281 1.21 8.58 -29.90
CA ASP A 281 2.26 8.74 -30.92
C ASP A 281 3.36 7.69 -30.64
N ASN A 282 3.50 6.74 -31.58
CA ASN A 282 4.66 5.86 -31.76
C ASN A 282 5.10 4.96 -30.58
N LYS A 283 4.37 3.87 -30.31
CA LYS A 283 4.94 2.69 -29.62
C LYS A 283 4.63 1.37 -30.32
N GLU A 284 5.62 0.49 -30.35
CA GLU A 284 5.65 -0.79 -31.08
C GLU A 284 4.53 -1.75 -30.65
N ILE A 285 3.59 -1.98 -31.56
CA ILE A 285 2.62 -3.08 -31.49
C ILE A 285 3.32 -4.31 -32.07
N ILE A 286 3.69 -5.28 -31.23
CA ILE A 286 4.48 -6.44 -31.68
C ILE A 286 3.59 -7.54 -32.27
N VAL A 287 2.33 -7.68 -31.83
CA VAL A 287 1.46 -8.75 -32.31
C VAL A 287 0.00 -8.30 -32.36
N ASP A 288 -0.45 -7.86 -33.53
CA ASP A 288 -1.88 -7.93 -33.87
C ASP A 288 -2.16 -9.31 -34.50
N SER A 289 -3.39 -9.78 -34.35
CA SER A 289 -4.02 -10.97 -34.94
C SER A 289 -3.87 -11.14 -36.47
N LYS A 290 -3.11 -10.25 -37.12
CA LYS A 290 -2.66 -10.31 -38.51
C LYS A 290 -1.16 -10.03 -38.55
N ASN A 291 -0.39 -11.09 -38.36
CA ASN A 291 1.07 -11.21 -38.50
C ASN A 291 1.74 -10.18 -39.46
N THR A 292 1.96 -8.94 -38.99
CA THR A 292 2.61 -7.88 -39.77
C THR A 292 3.55 -7.13 -38.84
N ILE A 293 4.85 -7.39 -38.98
CA ILE A 293 5.90 -6.49 -38.51
C ILE A 293 5.90 -5.32 -39.49
N SER A 294 5.51 -4.12 -39.07
CA SER A 294 5.71 -2.91 -39.86
C SER A 294 6.60 -1.92 -39.11
N GLU A 295 7.89 -1.93 -39.44
CA GLU A 295 8.71 -0.72 -39.42
C GLU A 295 8.14 0.27 -40.44
N TYR A 296 7.90 1.53 -40.07
CA TYR A 296 7.97 2.65 -41.01
C TYR A 296 8.38 3.98 -40.34
N ALA A 297 9.60 4.38 -40.72
CA ALA A 297 10.15 5.70 -41.04
C ALA A 297 10.32 6.81 -39.99
N MET A 298 11.60 7.22 -39.86
CA MET A 298 12.07 8.56 -39.45
C MET A 298 11.44 9.69 -40.26
N ALA A 299 11.06 10.76 -39.57
CA ALA A 299 11.28 12.16 -39.97
C ALA A 299 11.30 13.04 -38.72
#